data_AF-S6CWL1-F1
#
_entry.id   AF-S6CWL1-F1
#
_cell.length_a   1.000
_cell.length_b   1.000
_cell.length_c   1.000
_cell.angle_alpha   90.00
_cell.angle_beta   90.00
_cell.angle_gamma   90.00
#
_symmetry.space_group_name_H-M   'P 1'
#
loop_
_entity.id
_entity.type
_entity.pdbx_description
1 polymer ?
#
loop_
_entity_poly.entity_id
_entity_poly.type
_entity_poly.pdbx_seq_one_letter_code
_entity_poly.pdbx_strand_id
1 'polypeptide(L)'
;MFIDGKYHYICVAPKEWNIHKRKDLEKMMLDSCLDHRKKTTCIHGANTQISSVSTKLEYNDLRLWLKRTDDISARPNSGSYFPMLLHIPESKCK
;
A
#
# COMPACT_ATOMS: atom_id res chain seq x y z
N MET A 1 -9.49 -9.66 -6.97
CA MET A 1 -8.70 -10.71 -7.67
C MET A 1 -7.66 -11.19 -6.67
N PHE A 2 -7.90 -12.34 -6.04
CA PHE A 2 -6.94 -12.96 -5.13
C PHE A 2 -5.84 -13.61 -5.98
N ILE A 3 -4.57 -13.28 -5.73
CA ILE A 3 -3.44 -13.92 -6.37
C ILE A 3 -3.03 -15.05 -5.42
N ASP A 4 -2.94 -16.26 -5.95
CA ASP A 4 -2.84 -17.52 -5.21
C ASP A 4 -1.85 -17.54 -4.01
N GLY A 5 -2.28 -18.18 -2.92
CA GLY A 5 -1.48 -18.72 -1.81
C GLY A 5 -1.04 -17.80 -0.66
N LYS A 6 -0.57 -16.57 -0.92
CA LYS A 6 -0.01 -15.69 0.14
C LYS A 6 -0.31 -14.20 -0.04
N TYR A 7 -0.46 -13.70 -1.25
CA TYR A 7 -0.59 -12.25 -1.47
C TYR A 7 -2.03 -11.86 -1.77
N HIS A 8 -2.59 -10.97 -0.96
CA HIS A 8 -4.01 -10.63 -1.06
C HIS A 8 -4.29 -9.46 -1.99
N TYR A 9 -3.29 -8.58 -2.20
CA TYR A 9 -3.44 -7.36 -2.98
C TYR A 9 -2.24 -7.06 -3.87
N ILE A 10 -2.53 -6.58 -5.08
CA ILE A 10 -1.56 -5.84 -5.89
C ILE A 10 -1.53 -4.41 -5.35
N CYS A 11 -0.35 -3.94 -4.98
CA CYS A 11 -0.13 -2.58 -4.54
C CYS A 11 0.77 -1.81 -5.52
N VAL A 12 0.55 -0.52 -5.64
CA VAL A 12 1.34 0.40 -6.45
C VAL A 12 1.91 1.44 -5.51
N ALA A 13 3.24 1.45 -5.37
CA ALA A 13 3.96 2.26 -4.40
C ALA A 13 4.91 3.26 -5.08
N PRO A 14 5.24 4.40 -4.44
CA PRO A 14 6.18 5.38 -4.98
C PRO A 14 7.58 4.79 -5.18
N LYS A 15 8.23 5.05 -6.32
CA LYS A 15 9.56 4.50 -6.65
C LYS A 15 10.66 4.88 -5.67
N GLU A 16 10.50 5.99 -4.98
CA GLU A 16 11.36 6.44 -3.89
C GLU A 16 11.50 5.36 -2.81
N TRP A 17 10.48 4.50 -2.64
CA TRP A 17 10.52 3.40 -1.68
C TRP A 17 11.29 2.17 -2.16
N ASN A 18 11.69 2.11 -3.43
CA ASN A 18 12.44 0.99 -3.99
C ASN A 18 13.87 0.86 -3.43
N ILE A 19 14.32 1.85 -2.64
CA ILE A 19 15.56 1.77 -1.86
C ILE A 19 15.45 0.79 -0.68
N HIS A 20 14.22 0.52 -0.21
CA HIS A 20 13.97 -0.36 0.93
C HIS A 20 13.94 -1.82 0.50
N LYS A 21 14.35 -2.72 1.38
CA LYS A 21 14.16 -4.15 1.14
C LYS A 21 12.66 -4.45 1.05
N ARG A 22 12.25 -5.22 0.05
CA ARG A 22 10.83 -5.53 -0.21
C ARG A 22 10.07 -6.03 1.02
N LYS A 23 10.68 -6.90 1.83
CA LYS A 23 10.07 -7.44 3.07
C LYS A 23 9.78 -6.35 4.11
N ASP A 24 10.71 -5.42 4.28
CA ASP A 24 10.57 -4.33 5.25
C ASP A 24 9.53 -3.33 4.77
N LEU A 25 9.55 -3.02 3.47
CA LEU A 25 8.56 -2.16 2.83
C LEU A 25 7.14 -2.73 2.94
N GLU A 26 6.98 -4.02 2.63
CA GLU A 26 5.72 -4.74 2.75
C GLU A 26 5.18 -4.68 4.18
N LYS A 27 6.05 -4.89 5.18
CA LYS A 27 5.67 -4.81 6.59
C LYS A 27 5.23 -3.39 6.99
N MET A 28 5.98 -2.36 6.62
CA MET A 28 5.63 -0.97 6.93
C MET A 28 4.28 -0.56 6.31
N MET A 29 4.03 -0.97 5.07
CA MET A 29 2.76 -0.73 4.38
C MET A 29 1.59 -1.45 5.05
N LEU A 30 1.80 -2.72 5.41
CA LEU A 30 0.79 -3.51 6.12
C LEU A 30 0.46 -2.92 7.48
N ASP A 31 1.47 -2.57 8.28
CA ASP A 31 1.31 -2.00 9.62
C ASP A 31 0.49 -0.70 9.56
N SER A 32 0.76 0.16 8.58
CA SER A 32 0.00 1.38 8.34
C SER A 32 -1.47 1.11 7.96
N CYS A 33 -1.71 0.14 7.08
CA CYS A 33 -3.08 -0.25 6.70
C CYS A 33 -3.86 -0.81 7.90
N LEU A 34 -3.21 -1.66 8.72
CA LEU A 34 -3.83 -2.28 9.88
C LEU A 34 -4.11 -1.27 11.01
N ASP A 35 -3.19 -0.34 11.26
CA ASP A 35 -3.42 0.74 12.23
C ASP A 35 -4.60 1.63 11.81
N HIS A 36 -4.67 1.99 10.53
CA HIS A 36 -5.81 2.73 10.01
C HIS A 36 -7.12 1.95 10.16
N ARG A 37 -7.13 0.66 9.79
CA ARG A 37 -8.29 -0.22 9.92
C ARG A 37 -8.79 -0.35 11.35
N LYS A 38 -7.91 -0.39 12.35
CA LYS A 38 -8.30 -0.40 13.77
C LYS A 38 -9.10 0.86 14.16
N LYS A 39 -8.85 1.99 13.49
CA LYS A 39 -9.48 3.29 13.77
C LYS A 39 -10.75 3.53 12.95
N THR A 40 -10.81 3.05 11.71
CA THR A 40 -11.86 3.40 10.74
C THR A 40 -12.67 2.21 10.21
N THR A 41 -12.32 0.98 10.59
CA THR A 41 -12.84 -0.31 10.08
C THR A 41 -12.49 -0.65 8.62
N CYS A 42 -11.88 0.26 7.86
CA CYS A 42 -11.43 0.05 6.48
C CYS A 42 -9.94 0.41 6.31
N ILE A 43 -9.29 -0.04 5.24
CA ILE A 43 -7.89 0.33 4.94
C ILE A 43 -7.78 1.58 4.05
N HIS A 44 -8.87 1.94 3.35
CA HIS A 44 -8.90 3.07 2.43
C HIS A 44 -8.67 4.39 3.17
N GLY A 45 -7.83 5.26 2.60
CA GLY A 45 -7.47 6.53 3.24
C GLY A 45 -6.38 6.40 4.30
N ALA A 46 -5.78 5.23 4.48
CA ALA A 46 -4.60 5.05 5.32
C ALA A 46 -3.49 6.01 4.86
N ASN A 47 -2.99 6.83 5.80
CA ASN A 47 -1.84 7.68 5.55
C ASN A 47 -0.57 6.91 5.94
N THR A 48 0.36 6.80 5.00
CA THR A 48 1.63 6.11 5.20
C THR A 48 2.77 7.06 4.89
N GLN A 49 3.64 7.29 5.86
CA GLN A 49 4.86 8.06 5.69
C GLN A 49 6.06 7.12 5.86
N ILE A 50 6.83 6.95 4.78
CA ILE A 50 8.07 6.17 4.79
C ILE A 50 9.16 7.08 4.26
N SER A 51 10.18 7.31 5.09
CA SER A 51 11.22 8.30 4.85
C SER A 51 10.61 9.70 4.62
N SER A 52 10.91 10.35 3.49
CA SER A 52 10.42 11.69 3.12
C SER A 52 9.15 11.67 2.27
N VAL A 53 8.55 10.50 2.02
CA VAL A 53 7.39 10.37 1.12
C VAL A 53 6.15 10.02 1.91
N SER A 54 5.19 10.93 1.88
CA SER A 54 3.86 10.79 2.46
C SER A 54 2.87 10.35 1.40
N THR A 55 2.09 9.33 1.72
CA THR A 55 1.09 8.75 0.81
C THR A 55 -0.25 8.60 1.50
N LYS A 56 -1.32 8.57 0.70
CA LYS A 56 -2.66 8.19 1.10
C LYS A 56 -3.10 6.99 0.26
N LEU A 57 -3.63 5.97 0.92
CA LEU A 57 -4.09 4.76 0.26
C LEU A 57 -5.40 5.02 -0.50
N GLU A 58 -5.36 4.88 -1.82
CA GLU A 58 -6.49 4.96 -2.72
C GLU A 58 -6.71 3.61 -3.43
N TYR A 59 -7.90 3.41 -3.98
CA TYR A 59 -8.18 2.30 -4.89
C TYR A 59 -8.00 2.80 -6.32
N ASN A 60 -7.15 2.13 -7.09
CA ASN A 60 -7.04 2.35 -8.53
C ASN A 60 -7.35 1.03 -9.24
N ASP A 61 -8.57 0.94 -9.79
CA ASP A 61 -9.14 -0.30 -10.32
C ASP A 61 -9.13 -1.41 -9.25
N LEU A 62 -8.49 -2.55 -9.53
CA LEU A 62 -8.33 -3.67 -8.62
C LEU A 62 -7.04 -3.60 -7.78
N ARG A 63 -6.34 -2.46 -7.79
CA ARG A 63 -5.04 -2.28 -7.13
C ARG A 63 -5.16 -1.28 -5.98
N LEU A 64 -4.40 -1.57 -4.93
CA LEU A 64 -4.11 -0.58 -3.90
C LEU A 64 -3.10 0.41 -4.44
N TRP A 65 -3.35 1.70 -4.29
CA TRP A 65 -2.44 2.75 -4.72
C TRP A 65 -2.05 3.61 -3.53
N LEU A 66 -0.77 3.56 -3.16
CA LEU A 66 -0.19 4.48 -2.18
C LEU A 66 0.18 5.76 -2.90
N LYS A 67 -0.85 6.57 -3.17
CA LYS A 67 -0.72 7.82 -3.90
C LYS A 67 0.02 8.84 -3.04
N ARG A 68 1.06 9.48 -3.59
CA ARG A 68 1.75 10.56 -2.86
C ARG A 68 0.77 11.71 -2.63
N THR A 69 0.86 12.36 -1.47
CA THR A 69 -0.10 13.41 -1.08
C THR A 69 -0.05 14.66 -1.96
N ASP A 70 1.07 14.88 -2.64
CA ASP A 70 1.30 15.97 -3.61
C ASP A 70 0.99 15.56 -5.06
N ASP A 71 0.66 14.29 -5.32
CA ASP A 71 0.37 13.80 -6.65
C ASP A 71 -1.08 14.08 -7.03
N ILE A 72 -1.28 14.95 -8.02
CA ILE A 72 -2.61 15.31 -8.53
C ILE A 72 -3.13 14.36 -9.62
N SER A 73 -2.34 13.33 -10.00
CA SER A 73 -2.71 12.42 -11.07
C SER A 73 -3.97 11.63 -10.73
N ALA A 74 -4.78 11.33 -11.75
CA ALA A 74 -5.95 10.47 -11.60
C ALA A 74 -5.59 8.97 -11.55
N ARG A 75 -4.39 8.60 -12.03
CA ARG A 75 -3.90 7.22 -12.13
C ARG A 75 -2.41 7.15 -11.82
N PRO A 76 -1.92 6.02 -11.28
CA PRO A 76 -0.49 5.83 -11.07
C PRO A 76 0.24 5.78 -12.43
N ASN A 77 1.31 6.56 -12.54
CA ASN A 77 2.18 6.53 -13.70
C ASN A 77 3.37 5.59 -13.47
N SER A 78 3.79 4.84 -14.51
CA SER A 78 4.92 3.89 -14.41
C SER A 78 6.28 4.57 -14.23
N GLY A 79 6.36 5.89 -14.44
CA GLY A 79 7.55 6.70 -14.22
C GLY A 79 7.84 6.96 -12.74
N SER A 80 6.81 7.15 -11.92
CA SER A 80 6.88 7.53 -10.50
C SER A 80 6.49 6.41 -9.55
N TYR A 81 5.80 5.37 -10.03
CA TYR A 81 5.34 4.26 -9.21
C TYR A 81 5.83 2.91 -9.72
N PHE A 82 5.85 1.91 -8.84
CA PHE A 82 6.14 0.52 -9.16
C PHE A 82 5.12 -0.42 -8.52
N PRO A 83 4.81 -1.56 -9.17
CA PRO A 83 3.94 -2.57 -8.60
C PRO A 83 4.70 -3.45 -7.59
N MET A 84 4.01 -3.81 -6.51
CA MET A 84 4.46 -4.82 -5.56
C MET A 84 3.27 -5.61 -5.02
N LEU A 85 3.56 -6.73 -4.36
CA LEU A 85 2.53 -7.56 -3.74
C LEU A 85 2.49 -7.30 -2.24
N LEU A 86 1.27 -7.23 -1.68
CA LEU A 86 1.04 -7.06 -0.26
C LEU A 86 0.35 -8.29 0.32
N HIS A 87 1.02 -9.00 1.23
CA HIS A 87 0.42 -10.06 2.02
C HIS A 87 -0.23 -9.45 3.25
N ILE A 88 -1.57 -9.52 3.31
CA ILE A 88 -2.27 -9.34 4.58
C ILE A 88 -2.37 -10.73 5.20
N PRO A 89 -1.64 -11.05 6.28
CA PRO A 89 -1.83 -12.31 6.97
C PRO A 89 -3.29 -12.38 7.42
N GLU A 90 -3.96 -13.50 7.17
CA GLU A 90 -5.32 -13.72 7.68
C GLU A 90 -5.30 -13.41 9.18
N SER A 91 -6.03 -12.37 9.59
CA SER A 91 -6.25 -12.12 11.00
C SER A 91 -6.88 -13.39 11.56
N LYS A 92 -6.14 -14.12 12.39
CA LYS A 92 -6.76 -14.94 13.42
C LYS A 92 -7.45 -13.98 14.38
N CYS A 93 -8.59 -13.43 13.97
CA CYS A 93 -9.57 -12.91 14.90
C CYS A 93 -10.04 -14.13 15.71
N LYS A 94 -9.39 -14.34 16.86
CA LYS A 94 -9.96 -15.06 17.98
C LYS A 94 -10.75 -14.07 18.82
#